data_AF-G0SHC6-F1
#
_entry.id   AF-G0SHC6-F1
#
_cell.length_a   1.000
_cell.length_b   1.000
_cell.length_c   1.000
_cell.angle_alpha   90.00
_cell.angle_beta   90.00
_cell.angle_gamma   90.00
#
_symmetry.space_group_name_H-M   'P 1'
#
loop_
_entity.id
_entity.type
_entity.pdbx_description
1 polymer ?
#
loop_
_entity_poly.entity_id
_entity_poly.type
_entity_poly.pdbx_seq_one_letter_code
_entity_poly.pdbx_strand_id
1 'polypeptide(L)'
;MHDTKTHPLLQQLPLTVSPFLNLPTAPTLPYTYKPMPSTLPPSILTPPPPETQPHPSSSSSSSSSSSSGSQSLPKYVTSPGGTHSAHPSEIISSCRALQSHLSKLQSQGERELEEFEERIRKRELAEKRRIAPGWLDSEVRVLQPERVNKGDEKEGGKDEGEELDRVFGLLEVGN
;
A
#
# COMPACT_ATOMS: atom_id res chain seq x y z
N MET A 1 58.22 -30.15 -6.45
CA MET A 1 58.25 -30.48 -5.01
C MET A 1 59.57 -29.96 -4.49
N HIS A 2 59.56 -29.06 -3.51
CA HIS A 2 60.80 -28.43 -3.03
C HIS A 2 61.50 -29.42 -2.09
N ASP A 3 62.75 -29.76 -2.38
CA ASP A 3 63.52 -30.70 -1.57
C ASP A 3 63.77 -30.13 -0.18
N THR A 4 63.18 -30.76 0.83
CA THR A 4 63.13 -30.33 2.24
C THR A 4 64.42 -30.65 3.03
N LYS A 5 65.58 -30.66 2.38
CA LYS A 5 66.86 -30.90 3.05
C LYS A 5 67.45 -29.58 3.52
N THR A 6 67.33 -29.31 4.82
CA THR A 6 67.92 -28.12 5.48
C THR A 6 69.44 -28.17 5.39
N HIS A 7 70.08 -27.10 4.92
CA HIS A 7 71.53 -27.01 4.73
C HIS A 7 72.27 -27.13 6.09
N PRO A 8 73.37 -27.91 6.20
CA PRO A 8 74.03 -28.20 7.49
C PRO A 8 74.53 -26.97 8.26
N LEU A 9 74.87 -25.88 7.57
CA LEU A 9 75.27 -24.61 8.19
C LEU A 9 74.09 -23.86 8.83
N LEU A 10 72.86 -24.02 8.29
CA LEU A 10 71.66 -23.37 8.82
C LEU A 10 71.14 -24.06 10.09
N GLN A 11 71.55 -25.30 10.36
CA GLN A 11 71.28 -25.97 11.64
C GLN A 11 72.17 -25.47 12.79
N GLN A 12 73.32 -24.86 12.48
CA GLN A 12 74.29 -24.44 13.49
C GLN A 12 73.98 -23.08 14.12
N LEU A 13 73.06 -22.32 13.52
CA LEU A 13 72.60 -21.05 14.06
C LEU A 13 71.20 -21.26 14.67
N PRO A 14 70.99 -20.95 15.97
CA PRO A 14 69.64 -20.96 16.52
C PRO A 14 68.83 -19.90 15.78
N LEU A 15 67.89 -20.33 14.94
CA LEU A 15 67.04 -19.45 14.12
C LEU A 15 66.08 -18.58 14.94
N THR A 16 66.13 -18.71 16.26
CA THR A 16 65.49 -17.88 17.27
C THR A 16 66.52 -17.84 18.40
N VAL A 17 67.26 -16.78 18.63
CA VAL A 17 66.81 -15.59 19.36
C VAL A 17 68.04 -14.69 19.35
N SER A 18 68.04 -13.62 18.55
CA SER A 18 68.96 -12.53 18.84
C SER A 18 68.51 -11.94 20.19
N PRO A 19 69.41 -11.77 21.18
CA PRO A 19 69.05 -11.19 22.48
C PRO A 19 68.57 -9.74 22.39
N PHE A 20 68.67 -9.13 21.20
CA PHE A 20 68.21 -7.78 20.91
C PHE A 20 66.92 -7.74 20.06
N LEU A 21 66.39 -8.89 19.64
CA LEU A 21 65.17 -9.00 18.82
C LEU A 21 64.08 -9.74 19.61
N ASN A 22 63.20 -8.98 20.25
CA ASN A 22 61.97 -9.51 20.81
C ASN A 22 60.94 -9.69 19.70
N LEU A 23 60.60 -10.92 19.37
CA LEU A 23 59.45 -11.18 18.50
C LEU A 23 58.15 -10.88 19.27
N PRO A 24 57.14 -10.29 18.62
CA PRO A 24 55.84 -10.12 19.24
C PRO A 24 55.28 -11.50 19.64
N THR A 25 55.03 -11.68 20.93
CA THR A 25 54.41 -12.89 21.47
C THR A 25 52.90 -12.84 21.24
N ALA A 26 52.29 -13.99 20.91
CA ALA A 26 50.84 -14.06 20.76
C ALA A 26 50.16 -13.74 22.10
N PRO A 27 49.14 -12.89 22.13
CA PRO A 27 48.43 -12.56 23.36
C PRO A 27 47.73 -13.81 23.89
N THR A 28 48.01 -14.15 25.15
CA THR A 28 47.29 -15.22 25.85
C THR A 28 45.95 -14.67 26.31
N LEU A 29 44.87 -15.33 25.95
CA LEU A 29 43.54 -14.94 26.39
C LEU A 29 43.43 -15.15 27.92
N PRO A 30 42.75 -14.26 28.65
CA PRO A 30 42.57 -14.39 30.09
C PRO A 30 41.78 -15.66 30.42
N TYR A 31 41.94 -16.18 31.64
CA TYR A 31 41.23 -17.39 32.10
C TYR A 31 39.70 -17.25 32.08
N THR A 32 39.19 -16.01 32.04
CA THR A 32 37.75 -15.69 31.93
C THR A 32 37.25 -15.58 30.49
N TYR A 33 38.10 -15.86 29.49
CA TYR A 33 37.72 -15.79 28.09
C TYR A 33 36.63 -16.80 27.77
N LYS A 34 35.46 -16.29 27.38
CA LYS A 34 34.35 -17.09 26.88
C LYS A 34 34.47 -17.19 25.35
N PRO A 35 34.74 -18.38 24.77
CA PRO A 35 34.76 -18.52 23.33
C PRO A 35 33.36 -18.24 22.78
N MET A 36 33.30 -17.43 21.73
CA MET A 36 32.06 -17.18 21.01
C MET A 36 31.54 -18.49 20.41
N PRO A 37 30.23 -18.78 20.48
CA PRO A 37 29.67 -19.95 19.81
C PRO A 37 29.96 -19.85 18.31
N SER A 38 30.62 -20.87 17.75
CA SER A 38 30.90 -20.96 16.31
C SER A 38 29.66 -21.25 15.46
N THR A 39 28.49 -21.36 16.10
CA THR A 39 27.22 -21.58 15.43
C THR A 39 26.60 -20.23 15.10
N LEU A 40 26.48 -19.94 13.81
CA LEU A 40 25.69 -18.81 13.34
C LEU A 40 24.29 -18.88 13.97
N PRO A 41 23.69 -17.74 14.34
CA PRO A 41 22.30 -17.72 14.79
C PRO A 41 21.41 -18.38 13.72
N PRO A 42 20.33 -19.05 14.14
CA PRO A 42 19.44 -19.75 13.21
C PRO A 42 18.99 -18.80 12.10
N SER A 43 19.15 -19.26 10.86
CA SER A 43 18.82 -18.46 9.69
C SER A 43 17.30 -18.29 9.61
N ILE A 44 16.86 -17.05 9.38
CA ILE A 44 15.46 -16.66 9.11
C ILE A 44 14.78 -17.44 7.96
N LEU A 45 15.57 -18.17 7.17
CA LEU A 45 15.09 -19.02 6.08
C LEU A 45 14.79 -20.48 6.51
N THR A 46 15.21 -20.89 7.71
CA THR A 46 15.00 -22.27 8.18
C THR A 46 13.66 -22.35 8.93
N PRO A 47 12.63 -23.01 8.37
CA PRO A 47 11.41 -23.29 9.13
C PRO A 47 11.74 -24.17 10.35
N PRO A 48 11.05 -23.99 11.49
CA PRO A 48 11.34 -24.76 12.69
C PRO A 48 11.18 -26.27 12.39
N PRO A 49 12.14 -27.12 12.81
CA PRO A 49 12.01 -28.56 12.63
C PRO A 49 10.79 -29.09 13.40
N PRO A 50 10.10 -30.14 12.91
CA PRO A 50 9.03 -30.78 13.65
C PRO A 50 9.62 -31.48 14.89
N GLU A 51 9.41 -30.88 16.06
CA GLU A 51 9.87 -31.40 17.35
C GLU A 51 9.08 -32.65 17.75
N THR A 52 9.78 -33.78 17.87
CA THR A 52 9.33 -34.94 18.67
C THR A 52 9.73 -34.72 20.14
N GLN A 53 8.89 -34.00 20.90
CA GLN A 53 8.68 -34.07 22.38
C GLN A 53 9.87 -33.72 23.33
N PRO A 54 9.66 -33.51 24.66
CA PRO A 54 8.61 -32.76 25.36
C PRO A 54 9.20 -31.83 26.45
N HIS A 55 8.78 -30.55 26.53
CA HIS A 55 8.93 -29.75 27.76
C HIS A 55 7.71 -28.83 27.96
N PRO A 56 7.12 -28.77 29.17
CA PRO A 56 6.00 -27.89 29.48
C PRO A 56 6.47 -26.50 29.95
N SER A 57 5.56 -25.51 29.87
CA SER A 57 5.66 -24.09 30.32
C SER A 57 6.53 -23.19 29.42
N SER A 58 6.08 -22.07 28.82
CA SER A 58 4.98 -21.17 29.17
C SER A 58 4.56 -20.35 27.94
N SER A 59 3.28 -20.43 27.59
CA SER A 59 2.43 -19.41 26.97
C SER A 59 3.07 -18.17 26.31
N SER A 60 2.97 -18.07 24.98
CA SER A 60 2.36 -16.90 24.36
C SER A 60 1.51 -17.32 23.16
N SER A 61 0.21 -17.21 23.38
CA SER A 61 -0.93 -17.29 22.48
C SER A 61 -0.63 -16.94 21.01
N SER A 62 -0.68 -17.94 20.13
CA SER A 62 -1.23 -17.73 18.78
C SER A 62 -2.71 -18.10 18.84
N SER A 63 -3.52 -17.08 19.10
CA SER A 63 -4.96 -17.13 18.97
C SER A 63 -5.32 -17.62 17.58
N SER A 64 -6.02 -18.75 17.58
CA SER A 64 -6.89 -19.21 16.52
C SER A 64 -7.75 -18.06 15.98
N SER A 65 -7.36 -17.53 14.83
CA SER A 65 -8.29 -16.89 13.91
C SER A 65 -8.16 -17.61 12.56
N SER A 66 -9.21 -18.36 12.29
CA SER A 66 -9.50 -19.11 11.09
C SER A 66 -9.27 -18.31 9.81
N SER A 67 -8.33 -18.76 8.98
CA SER A 67 -8.54 -18.78 7.52
C SER A 67 -7.73 -19.91 6.89
N SER A 68 -8.46 -20.78 6.22
CA SER A 68 -8.03 -22.01 5.57
C SER A 68 -7.06 -21.78 4.43
N GLY A 69 -5.93 -22.50 4.44
CA GLY A 69 -5.21 -22.88 3.21
C GLY A 69 -3.99 -22.04 2.82
N SER A 70 -2.95 -21.98 3.66
CA SER A 70 -1.58 -21.93 3.14
C SER A 70 -0.60 -22.38 4.22
N GLN A 71 0.32 -23.27 3.85
CA GLN A 71 1.52 -23.52 4.64
C GLN A 71 2.18 -22.16 4.90
N SER A 72 2.49 -21.85 6.16
CA SER A 72 2.92 -20.51 6.58
C SER A 72 4.14 -20.06 5.76
N LEU A 73 3.91 -19.25 4.73
CA LEU A 73 4.99 -18.73 3.91
C LEU A 73 5.86 -17.84 4.79
N PRO A 74 7.19 -17.91 4.64
CA PRO A 74 8.13 -17.09 5.40
C PRO A 74 7.84 -15.60 5.19
N LYS A 75 7.76 -14.86 6.30
CA LYS A 75 7.41 -13.44 6.29
C LYS A 75 8.68 -12.61 6.16
N TYR A 76 8.94 -12.15 4.94
CA TYR A 76 10.18 -11.44 4.59
C TYR A 76 10.09 -9.93 4.79
N VAL A 77 8.89 -9.36 4.73
CA VAL A 77 8.69 -7.91 4.76
C VAL A 77 8.27 -7.50 6.16
N THR A 78 9.13 -6.80 6.88
CA THR A 78 8.85 -6.22 8.20
C THR A 78 8.63 -4.72 8.07
N SER A 79 7.60 -4.21 8.74
CA SER A 79 7.42 -2.77 8.91
C SER A 79 8.49 -2.22 9.88
N PRO A 80 9.03 -0.99 9.67
CA PRO A 80 10.02 -0.39 10.56
C PRO A 80 9.58 -0.27 12.03
N GLY A 81 8.27 -0.34 12.32
CA GLY A 81 7.72 -0.39 13.67
C GLY A 81 7.63 -1.80 14.29
N GLY A 82 8.06 -2.85 13.59
CA GLY A 82 8.13 -4.23 14.09
C GLY A 82 6.80 -4.96 14.31
N THR A 83 5.66 -4.28 14.21
CA THR A 83 4.32 -4.84 14.51
C THR A 83 3.71 -5.65 13.37
N HIS A 84 4.14 -5.42 12.12
CA HIS A 84 3.64 -6.14 10.95
C HIS A 84 4.79 -6.80 10.19
N SER A 85 4.67 -8.12 10.01
CA SER A 85 5.53 -8.91 9.12
C SER A 85 4.66 -9.74 8.18
N ALA A 86 4.92 -9.67 6.87
CA ALA A 86 4.10 -10.29 5.83
C ALA A 86 4.95 -10.90 4.70
N HIS A 87 4.35 -11.80 3.92
CA HIS A 87 4.93 -12.29 2.67
C HIS A 87 4.54 -11.35 1.51
N PRO A 88 5.40 -11.11 0.50
CA PRO A 88 5.08 -10.22 -0.63
C PRO A 88 3.79 -10.58 -1.37
N SER A 89 3.45 -11.86 -1.51
CA SER A 89 2.19 -12.26 -2.16
C SER A 89 0.95 -11.83 -1.37
N GLU A 90 1.04 -11.83 -0.04
CA GLU A 90 -0.03 -11.41 0.85
C GLU A 90 -0.27 -9.90 0.72
N ILE A 91 0.81 -9.12 0.66
CA ILE A 91 0.76 -7.67 0.42
C ILE A 91 0.11 -7.38 -0.94
N ILE A 92 0.51 -8.09 -2.00
CA ILE A 92 -0.10 -7.93 -3.33
C ILE A 92 -1.59 -8.28 -3.32
N SER A 93 -1.97 -9.35 -2.61
CA SER A 93 -3.38 -9.73 -2.48
C SER A 93 -4.19 -8.67 -1.74
N SER A 94 -3.62 -8.07 -0.68
CA SER A 94 -4.23 -6.98 0.07
C SER A 94 -4.42 -5.73 -0.81
N CYS A 95 -3.39 -5.33 -1.55
CA CYS A 95 -3.49 -4.21 -2.48
C CYS A 95 -4.57 -4.44 -3.55
N ARG A 96 -4.63 -5.64 -4.13
CA ARG A 96 -5.66 -6.00 -5.13
C ARG A 96 -7.06 -6.02 -4.52
N ALA A 97 -7.21 -6.54 -3.31
CA ALA A 97 -8.48 -6.53 -2.60
C ALA A 97 -8.95 -5.09 -2.33
N LEU A 98 -8.05 -4.21 -1.88
CA LEU A 98 -8.35 -2.78 -1.69
C LEU A 98 -8.75 -2.10 -3.01
N GLN A 99 -8.04 -2.36 -4.10
CA GLN A 99 -8.41 -1.84 -5.43
C GLN A 99 -9.81 -2.28 -5.84
N SER A 100 -10.15 -3.57 -5.68
CA SER A 100 -11.47 -4.08 -5.99
C SER A 100 -12.59 -3.48 -5.12
N HIS A 101 -12.27 -3.13 -3.88
CA HIS A 101 -13.22 -2.50 -2.98
C HIS A 101 -13.47 -1.04 -3.36
N LEU A 102 -12.42 -0.29 -3.72
CA LEU A 102 -12.55 1.09 -4.16
C LEU A 102 -13.35 1.19 -5.47
N SER A 103 -13.10 0.30 -6.44
CA SER A 103 -13.87 0.29 -7.69
C SER A 103 -15.35 -0.03 -7.45
N LYS A 104 -15.63 -0.97 -6.53
CA LYS A 104 -17.00 -1.27 -6.11
C LYS A 104 -17.68 -0.04 -5.50
N LEU A 105 -16.99 0.68 -4.60
CA LEU A 105 -17.53 1.87 -3.95
C LEU A 105 -17.83 2.98 -4.97
N GLN A 106 -16.94 3.19 -5.94
CA GLN A 106 -17.15 4.12 -7.05
C GLN A 106 -18.41 3.76 -7.85
N SER A 107 -18.52 2.50 -8.31
CA SER A 107 -19.69 2.06 -9.09
C SER A 107 -21.01 2.15 -8.32
N GLN A 108 -20.97 1.96 -6.99
CA GLN A 108 -22.13 2.10 -6.14
C GLN A 108 -22.56 3.57 -6.01
N GLY A 109 -21.60 4.49 -5.85
CA GLY A 109 -21.88 5.92 -5.80
C GLY A 109 -22.45 6.46 -7.12
N GLU A 110 -21.87 6.06 -8.25
CA GLU A 110 -22.37 6.42 -9.58
C GLU A 110 -23.81 5.95 -9.79
N ARG A 111 -24.10 4.69 -9.44
CA ARG A 111 -25.46 4.14 -9.51
C ARG A 111 -26.44 4.89 -8.62
N GLU A 112 -26.04 5.24 -7.39
CA GLU A 112 -26.91 5.97 -6.47
C GLU A 112 -27.24 7.38 -7.00
N LEU A 113 -26.26 8.05 -7.64
CA LEU A 113 -26.48 9.32 -8.32
C LEU A 113 -27.45 9.19 -9.49
N GLU A 114 -27.28 8.18 -10.36
CA GLU A 114 -28.19 7.93 -11.47
C GLU A 114 -29.63 7.68 -10.98
N GLU A 115 -29.79 6.82 -9.96
CA GLU A 115 -31.09 6.55 -9.34
C GLU A 115 -31.69 7.83 -8.71
N PHE A 116 -30.84 8.72 -8.19
CA PHE A 116 -31.26 9.99 -7.61
C PHE A 116 -31.73 10.99 -8.67
N GLU A 117 -30.97 11.15 -9.75
CA GLU A 117 -31.33 11.99 -10.89
C GLU A 117 -32.62 11.50 -11.56
N GLU A 118 -32.77 10.19 -11.75
CA GLU A 118 -34.01 9.62 -12.27
C GLU A 118 -35.22 9.93 -11.39
N ARG A 119 -35.05 9.87 -10.07
CA ARG A 119 -36.12 10.17 -9.12
C ARG A 119 -36.53 11.65 -9.19
N ILE A 120 -35.57 12.56 -9.29
CA ILE A 120 -35.83 13.98 -9.52
C ILE A 120 -36.57 14.15 -10.84
N ARG A 121 -36.06 13.59 -11.93
CA ARG A 121 -36.66 13.67 -13.26
C ARG A 121 -38.10 13.15 -13.26
N LYS A 122 -38.37 12.02 -12.60
CA LYS A 122 -39.72 11.45 -12.46
C LYS A 122 -40.65 12.39 -11.70
N ARG A 123 -40.20 12.98 -10.58
CA ARG A 123 -41.00 13.93 -9.80
C ARG A 123 -41.28 15.21 -10.58
N GLU A 124 -40.26 15.80 -11.19
CA GLU A 124 -40.41 16.99 -12.02
C GLU A 124 -41.33 16.74 -13.21
N LEU A 125 -41.20 15.60 -13.90
CA LEU A 125 -42.13 15.24 -14.98
C LEU A 125 -43.56 15.08 -14.46
N ALA A 126 -43.76 14.48 -13.28
CA ALA A 126 -45.08 14.36 -12.68
C ALA A 126 -45.68 15.73 -12.30
N GLU A 127 -44.87 16.62 -11.72
CA GLU A 127 -45.29 17.99 -11.40
C GLU A 127 -45.60 18.79 -12.67
N LYS A 128 -44.76 18.70 -13.70
CA LYS A 128 -44.97 19.32 -15.01
C LYS A 128 -46.24 18.79 -15.68
N ARG A 129 -46.49 17.47 -15.63
CA ARG A 129 -47.75 16.84 -16.09
C ARG A 129 -48.97 17.31 -15.30
N ARG A 130 -48.81 17.56 -13.99
CA ARG A 130 -49.88 18.11 -13.13
C ARG A 130 -50.19 19.56 -13.48
N ILE A 131 -49.16 20.37 -13.73
CA ILE A 131 -49.29 21.81 -14.03
C ILE A 131 -49.85 22.04 -15.44
N ALA A 132 -49.44 21.24 -16.42
CA ALA A 132 -49.83 21.40 -17.81
C ALA A 132 -50.25 20.05 -18.43
N PRO A 133 -51.46 19.55 -18.09
CA PRO A 133 -51.99 18.33 -18.68
C PRO A 133 -52.13 18.50 -20.21
N GLY A 134 -51.57 17.56 -20.99
CA GLY A 134 -51.69 17.54 -22.45
C GLY A 134 -50.76 18.48 -23.23
N TRP A 135 -50.00 19.37 -22.57
CA TRP A 135 -49.07 20.30 -23.24
C TRP A 135 -47.65 19.74 -23.41
N LEU A 136 -47.18 18.88 -22.49
CA LEU A 136 -45.83 18.30 -22.53
C LEU A 136 -45.70 17.05 -23.40
N ASP A 137 -46.76 16.27 -23.51
CA ASP A 137 -46.79 14.98 -24.22
C ASP A 137 -47.48 15.09 -25.60
N SER A 138 -47.88 16.30 -26.03
CA SER A 138 -48.43 16.52 -27.38
C SER A 138 -47.40 17.15 -28.32
N GLU A 139 -47.34 16.67 -29.56
CA GLU A 139 -46.50 17.24 -30.62
C GLU A 139 -47.06 18.58 -31.17
N VAL A 140 -48.18 19.05 -30.61
CA VAL A 140 -48.89 20.26 -31.05
C VAL A 140 -48.19 21.47 -30.46
N ARG A 141 -47.18 21.96 -31.17
CA ARG A 141 -46.57 23.26 -30.88
C ARG A 141 -47.52 24.37 -31.31
N VAL A 142 -47.83 25.29 -30.40
CA VAL A 142 -48.56 26.52 -30.75
C VAL A 142 -47.72 27.32 -31.73
N LEU A 143 -48.33 27.72 -32.84
CA LEU A 143 -47.73 28.59 -33.84
C LEU A 143 -47.27 29.88 -33.16
N GLN A 144 -45.96 30.09 -33.11
CA GLN A 144 -45.41 31.36 -32.73
C GLN A 144 -45.60 32.32 -33.90
N PRO A 145 -46.11 33.54 -33.66
CA PRO A 145 -46.17 34.55 -34.70
C PRO A 145 -44.74 34.88 -35.16
N GLU A 146 -44.51 34.84 -36.46
CA GLU A 146 -43.26 35.28 -37.06
C GLU A 146 -43.04 36.75 -36.68
N ARG A 147 -42.01 37.01 -35.87
CA ARG A 147 -41.55 38.38 -35.68
C ARG A 147 -40.90 38.78 -37.00
N VAL A 148 -41.61 39.59 -37.79
CA VAL A 148 -41.01 40.29 -38.93
C VAL A 148 -39.94 41.21 -38.35
N ASN A 149 -38.70 40.72 -38.27
CA ASN A 149 -37.55 41.50 -37.85
C ASN A 149 -37.26 42.55 -38.91
N LYS A 150 -37.67 43.78 -38.64
CA LYS A 150 -36.97 44.94 -39.19
C LYS A 150 -35.72 45.14 -38.31
N GLY A 151 -34.65 44.43 -38.64
CA GLY A 151 -33.34 44.54 -38.00
C GLY A 151 -32.84 43.23 -37.42
N ASP A 152 -31.86 42.63 -38.09
CA ASP A 152 -30.90 41.74 -37.46
C ASP A 152 -30.17 42.48 -36.33
N GLU A 153 -30.29 42.01 -35.08
CA GLU A 153 -29.15 41.87 -34.17
C GLU A 153 -29.43 40.68 -33.24
N LYS A 154 -28.41 39.82 -33.08
CA LYS A 154 -28.43 38.64 -32.23
C LYS A 154 -28.44 39.06 -30.76
N GLU A 155 -29.39 38.57 -29.98
CA GLU A 155 -29.24 38.57 -28.53
C GLU A 155 -29.65 37.19 -27.99
N GLY A 156 -28.63 36.40 -27.68
CA GLY A 156 -28.75 35.09 -27.07
C GLY A 156 -28.89 35.25 -25.56
N GLY A 157 -29.80 34.46 -24.98
CA GLY A 157 -30.05 34.43 -23.54
C GLY A 157 -28.78 34.17 -22.73
N LYS A 158 -28.40 35.15 -21.91
CA LYS A 158 -27.35 35.06 -20.89
C LYS A 158 -27.58 36.02 -19.73
N ASP A 159 -28.81 36.17 -19.22
CA ASP A 159 -29.01 37.11 -18.08
C ASP A 159 -29.65 36.48 -16.83
N GLU A 160 -30.33 35.33 -16.94
CA GLU A 160 -30.97 34.71 -15.76
C GLU A 160 -29.97 34.08 -14.76
N GLY A 161 -28.75 33.76 -15.22
CA GLY A 161 -27.69 33.22 -14.35
C GLY A 161 -26.91 34.29 -13.58
N GLU A 162 -26.71 35.47 -14.18
CA GLU A 162 -25.91 36.54 -13.57
C GLU A 162 -26.65 37.26 -12.44
N GLU A 163 -27.97 37.34 -12.50
CA GLU A 163 -28.78 37.94 -11.43
C GLU A 163 -28.78 37.10 -10.15
N LEU A 164 -28.74 35.77 -10.27
CA LEU A 164 -28.65 34.87 -9.12
C LEU A 164 -27.28 34.95 -8.42
N ASP A 165 -26.21 35.12 -9.18
CA ASP A 165 -24.84 35.27 -8.65
C ASP A 165 -24.64 36.60 -7.90
N ARG A 166 -25.31 37.67 -8.34
CA ARG A 166 -25.32 38.98 -7.64
C ARG A 166 -26.10 38.94 -6.33
N VAL A 167 -27.18 38.15 -6.27
CA VAL A 167 -28.03 38.02 -5.07
C VAL A 167 -27.42 37.10 -4.03
N PHE A 168 -26.71 36.04 -4.44
CA PHE A 168 -26.15 35.05 -3.50
C PHE A 168 -24.70 35.28 -3.09
N GLY A 169 -24.03 36.31 -3.63
CA GLY A 169 -22.76 36.79 -3.10
C GLY A 169 -21.62 35.80 -3.29
N LEU A 170 -20.87 36.00 -4.37
CA LEU A 170 -19.58 35.39 -4.65
C LEU A 170 -18.65 35.52 -3.42
N LEU A 171 -18.43 34.42 -2.68
CA LEU A 171 -17.37 34.34 -1.69
C LEU A 171 -16.05 34.11 -2.46
N GLU A 172 -15.42 35.20 -2.89
CA GLU A 172 -14.03 35.16 -3.36
C GLU A 172 -13.14 34.70 -2.18
N VAL A 173 -12.78 33.42 -2.17
CA VAL A 173 -11.68 32.92 -1.33
C VAL A 173 -10.39 33.34 -2.03
N GLY A 174 -9.84 34.47 -1.57
CA GLY A 174 -8.51 34.94 -1.96
C GLY A 174 -7.43 33.94 -1.53
N ASN A 175 -6.41 33.82 -2.40
CA ASN A 175 -5.18 33.03 -2.23
C ASN A 175 -4.46 33.22 -0.89
#